data_AF-A0A0N4UEE5-F1
#
_entry.id   AF-A0A0N4UEE5-F1
#
_cell.length_a   1.000
_cell.length_b   1.000
_cell.length_c   1.000
_cell.angle_alpha   90.00
_cell.angle_beta   90.00
_cell.angle_gamma   90.00
#
_symmetry.space_group_name_H-M   'P 1'
#
loop_
_entity.id
_entity.type
_entity.pdbx_description
1 polymer ?
#
loop_
_entity_poly.entity_id
_entity_poly.type
_entity_poly.pdbx_seq_one_letter_code
_entity_poly.pdbx_strand_id
1 'polypeptide(L)'
;MDNHRSNIANLNLIDLDNYAQTYRMIKENFGHQIAANWKEKTDPRKFVYEDCAIAAYLLETWRRKKRFPQNFCDIGCGNGLLVYLLYKLQVKGYGVDIRKRNIWLDFKGADLRELALNPELETNSDCNEFRRVDYLIGNHCDELTPWIPVIAARLRCDFFLLPCCPYDFYSRYRKKSKSSAGYSSYWSYLDYIKSICMRLGYKVEEDGLKIPSTKRYCFVCSVPNEKLPEDIDARISEILLTSKSGNFIPREKISQETYDFREWRRGKTCNILEIANLLDSNEKNQLKNSNGGVKTFLKNQHQIFYVINFNLYSRVAGNEVSIRNWPVEGQRHVEGKLKTRKCWFKENHPDGCPLSDTDCSYSHIF
;
A
#
# COMPACT_ATOMS: atom_id res chain seq x y z
N MET A 1 -15.80 22.68 -6.83
CA MET A 1 -15.29 22.15 -8.12
C MET A 1 -15.46 20.65 -8.04
N ASP A 2 -16.64 20.21 -8.48
CA ASP A 2 -17.37 19.06 -7.96
C ASP A 2 -17.82 18.17 -9.13
N ASN A 3 -17.85 16.84 -8.91
CA ASN A 3 -18.44 15.78 -9.74
C ASN A 3 -17.72 15.19 -10.99
N HIS A 4 -16.48 15.57 -11.35
CA HIS A 4 -15.89 15.03 -12.60
C HIS A 4 -14.99 13.77 -12.51
N ARG A 5 -14.57 13.31 -11.32
CA ARG A 5 -13.58 12.21 -11.18
C ARG A 5 -14.16 10.81 -11.03
N SER A 6 -15.48 10.65 -10.88
CA SER A 6 -16.12 9.31 -10.88
C SER A 6 -16.03 8.58 -12.23
N ASN A 7 -15.54 9.24 -13.28
CA ASN A 7 -15.33 8.70 -14.63
C ASN A 7 -13.88 8.82 -15.14
N ILE A 8 -12.86 8.74 -14.26
CA ILE A 8 -11.53 8.47 -14.81
C ILE A 8 -11.60 7.07 -15.44
N ALA A 9 -11.68 7.03 -16.77
CA ALA A 9 -11.66 5.81 -17.53
C ALA A 9 -10.35 5.06 -17.21
N ASN A 10 -10.42 3.73 -17.18
CA ASN A 10 -9.22 2.95 -16.89
C ASN A 10 -8.33 2.91 -18.13
N LEU A 11 -7.01 3.00 -17.92
CA LEU A 11 -5.97 2.85 -18.93
C LEU A 11 -6.00 3.91 -20.04
N ASN A 12 -6.24 5.18 -19.70
CA ASN A 12 -6.27 6.29 -20.68
C ASN A 12 -4.89 6.66 -21.21
N LEU A 13 -3.82 6.34 -20.48
CA LEU A 13 -2.47 6.72 -20.86
C LEU A 13 -1.79 5.70 -21.77
N ILE A 14 -2.44 4.57 -22.08
CA ILE A 14 -1.86 3.49 -22.88
C ILE A 14 -2.86 2.97 -23.92
N ASP A 15 -2.35 2.19 -24.87
CA ASP A 15 -3.18 1.47 -25.82
C ASP A 15 -3.70 0.16 -25.18
N LEU A 16 -5.01 -0.04 -25.22
CA LEU A 16 -5.68 -1.16 -24.53
C LEU A 16 -5.29 -2.52 -25.10
N ASP A 17 -5.11 -2.61 -26.42
CA ASP A 17 -4.81 -3.86 -27.09
C ASP A 17 -3.36 -4.27 -26.83
N ASN A 18 -2.43 -3.31 -26.94
CA ASN A 18 -1.02 -3.52 -26.56
C ASN A 18 -0.89 -3.91 -25.08
N TYR A 19 -1.59 -3.23 -24.18
CA TYR A 19 -1.62 -3.59 -22.76
C TYR A 19 -2.11 -5.01 -22.54
N ALA A 20 -3.23 -5.40 -23.16
CA ALA A 20 -3.80 -6.73 -23.02
C ALA A 20 -2.86 -7.82 -23.53
N GLN A 21 -2.16 -7.57 -24.64
CA GLN A 21 -1.15 -8.48 -25.19
C GLN A 21 0.06 -8.61 -24.25
N THR A 22 0.62 -7.49 -23.81
CA THR A 22 1.78 -7.47 -22.90
C THR A 22 1.44 -8.12 -21.56
N TYR A 23 0.29 -7.81 -20.96
CA TYR A 23 -0.17 -8.44 -19.73
C TYR A 23 -0.34 -9.96 -19.89
N ARG A 24 -0.94 -10.43 -21.00
CA ARG A 24 -1.08 -11.86 -21.30
C ARG A 24 0.28 -12.54 -21.39
N MET A 25 1.21 -11.95 -22.15
CA MET A 25 2.58 -12.45 -22.29
C MET A 25 3.28 -12.57 -20.92
N ILE A 26 3.24 -11.54 -20.08
CA ILE A 26 3.87 -11.58 -18.75
C ILE A 26 3.23 -12.68 -17.87
N LYS A 27 1.90 -12.78 -17.90
CA LYS A 27 1.14 -13.77 -17.13
C LYS A 27 1.50 -15.21 -17.55
N GLU A 28 1.55 -15.46 -18.85
CA GLU A 28 1.84 -16.79 -19.42
C GLU A 28 3.30 -17.19 -19.21
N ASN A 29 4.24 -16.28 -19.44
CA ASN A 29 5.68 -16.58 -19.38
C ASN A 29 6.23 -16.63 -17.95
N PHE A 30 5.66 -15.85 -17.01
CA PHE A 30 6.21 -15.70 -15.67
C PHE A 30 5.16 -15.87 -14.58
N GLY A 31 4.00 -15.22 -14.73
CA GLY A 31 2.97 -15.13 -13.69
C GLY A 31 2.49 -16.49 -13.18
N HIS A 32 2.16 -17.44 -14.07
CA HIS A 32 1.68 -18.77 -13.67
C HIS A 32 2.69 -19.55 -12.83
N GLN A 33 3.96 -19.56 -13.25
CA GLN A 33 5.02 -20.28 -12.53
C GLN A 33 5.30 -19.66 -11.16
N ILE A 34 5.30 -18.32 -11.08
CA ILE A 34 5.52 -17.60 -9.81
C ILE A 34 4.35 -17.82 -8.87
N ALA A 35 3.11 -17.76 -9.36
CA ALA A 35 1.92 -18.02 -8.56
C ALA A 35 1.86 -19.45 -8.02
N ALA A 36 2.30 -20.45 -8.81
CA ALA A 36 2.36 -21.84 -8.39
C ALA A 36 3.40 -22.11 -7.28
N ASN A 37 4.50 -21.33 -7.26
CA ASN A 37 5.59 -21.47 -6.29
C ASN A 37 5.61 -20.36 -5.23
N TRP A 38 4.49 -19.68 -5.01
CA TRP A 38 4.42 -18.50 -4.15
C TRP A 38 4.65 -18.86 -2.68
N LYS A 39 5.68 -18.28 -2.07
CA LYS A 39 6.09 -18.57 -0.68
C LYS A 39 5.63 -17.52 0.35
N GLU A 40 5.08 -16.41 -0.11
CA GLU A 40 4.59 -15.36 0.79
C GLU A 40 3.18 -15.71 1.30
N LYS A 41 2.79 -15.14 2.45
CA LYS A 41 1.49 -15.41 3.08
C LYS A 41 0.29 -14.85 2.30
N THR A 42 0.54 -14.00 1.32
CA THR A 42 -0.49 -13.31 0.54
C THR A 42 -1.07 -14.19 -0.57
N ASP A 43 -2.32 -13.96 -0.99
CA ASP A 43 -2.93 -14.74 -2.08
C ASP A 43 -2.19 -14.49 -3.42
N PRO A 44 -1.51 -15.49 -4.00
CA PRO A 44 -0.78 -15.30 -5.25
C PRO A 44 -1.69 -14.87 -6.40
N ARG A 45 -2.96 -15.29 -6.41
CA ARG A 45 -3.91 -14.91 -7.48
C ARG A 45 -4.29 -13.44 -7.43
N LYS A 46 -4.06 -12.77 -6.30
CA LYS A 46 -4.20 -11.32 -6.21
C LYS A 46 -2.88 -10.63 -6.49
N PHE A 47 -1.83 -10.99 -5.75
CA PHE A 47 -0.57 -10.23 -5.75
C PHE A 47 0.27 -10.45 -7.02
N VAL A 48 0.37 -11.69 -7.51
CA VAL A 48 1.21 -11.97 -8.70
C VAL A 48 0.65 -11.30 -9.93
N TYR A 49 -0.66 -11.44 -10.17
CA TYR A 49 -1.30 -10.87 -11.35
C TYR A 49 -1.48 -9.35 -11.26
N GLU A 50 -1.52 -8.77 -10.06
CA GLU A 50 -1.44 -7.33 -9.85
C GLU A 50 -0.08 -6.78 -10.31
N ASP A 51 1.03 -7.38 -9.88
CA ASP A 51 2.36 -6.96 -10.31
C ASP A 51 2.60 -7.23 -11.81
N CYS A 52 2.03 -8.32 -12.38
CA CYS A 52 2.04 -8.52 -13.84
C CYS A 52 1.32 -7.39 -14.60
N ALA A 53 0.19 -6.93 -14.09
CA ALA A 53 -0.58 -5.84 -14.69
C ALA A 53 0.14 -4.49 -14.56
N ILE A 54 0.79 -4.22 -13.41
CA ILE A 54 1.60 -3.02 -13.20
C ILE A 54 2.83 -3.03 -14.13
N ALA A 55 3.52 -4.17 -14.26
CA ALA A 55 4.65 -4.31 -15.18
C ALA A 55 4.23 -4.05 -16.64
N ALA A 56 3.10 -4.60 -17.08
CA ALA A 56 2.55 -4.33 -18.41
C ALA A 56 2.22 -2.85 -18.61
N TYR A 57 1.59 -2.23 -17.61
CA TYR A 57 1.23 -0.81 -17.65
C TYR A 57 2.46 0.09 -17.80
N LEU A 58 3.51 -0.14 -17.02
CA LEU A 58 4.75 0.62 -17.07
C LEU A 58 5.43 0.50 -18.45
N LEU A 59 5.54 -0.72 -18.98
CA LEU A 59 6.12 -0.96 -20.31
C LEU A 59 5.37 -0.22 -21.41
N GLU A 60 4.03 -0.29 -21.43
CA GLU A 60 3.24 0.41 -22.44
C GLU A 60 3.30 1.94 -22.28
N THR A 61 3.39 2.42 -21.04
CA THR A 61 3.56 3.84 -20.75
C THR A 61 4.90 4.36 -21.28
N TRP A 62 5.99 3.64 -21.02
CA TRP A 62 7.32 4.00 -21.53
C TRP A 62 7.41 3.91 -23.06
N ARG A 63 6.80 2.88 -23.66
CA ARG A 63 6.74 2.71 -25.12
C ARG A 63 5.99 3.87 -25.78
N ARG A 64 4.80 4.21 -25.29
CA ARG A 64 4.00 5.33 -25.82
C ARG A 64 4.73 6.66 -25.69
N LYS A 65 5.40 6.90 -24.56
CA LYS A 65 6.19 8.11 -24.31
C LYS A 65 7.54 8.13 -25.02
N LYS A 66 7.96 7.01 -25.63
CA LYS A 66 9.28 6.80 -26.24
C LYS A 66 10.42 7.16 -25.28
N ARG A 67 10.24 6.85 -24.00
CA ARG A 67 11.15 7.21 -22.91
C ARG A 67 11.21 6.07 -21.91
N PHE A 68 12.09 5.12 -22.19
CA PHE A 68 12.41 4.03 -21.27
C PHE A 68 13.46 4.49 -20.25
N PRO A 69 13.35 4.04 -18.99
CA PRO A 69 14.39 4.30 -18.00
C PRO A 69 15.69 3.59 -18.37
N GLN A 70 16.82 4.26 -18.20
CA GLN A 70 18.14 3.63 -18.22
C GLN A 70 18.37 2.84 -16.93
N ASN A 71 17.82 3.30 -15.81
CA ASN A 71 17.91 2.64 -14.51
C ASN A 71 16.77 3.10 -13.59
N PHE A 72 15.75 2.25 -13.42
CA PHE A 72 14.69 2.53 -12.47
C PHE A 72 15.06 2.13 -11.03
N CYS A 73 14.40 2.74 -10.05
CA CYS A 73 14.40 2.29 -8.65
C CYS A 73 12.96 2.15 -8.13
N ASP A 74 12.57 0.96 -7.69
CA ASP A 74 11.30 0.71 -7.01
C ASP A 74 11.48 0.86 -5.49
N ILE A 75 10.92 1.92 -4.93
CA ILE A 75 11.08 2.31 -3.52
C ILE A 75 9.94 1.71 -2.69
N GLY A 76 10.29 0.90 -1.70
CA GLY A 76 9.33 0.10 -0.94
C GLY A 76 8.84 -1.10 -1.75
N CYS A 77 9.75 -1.77 -2.48
CA CYS A 77 9.42 -2.82 -3.46
C CYS A 77 8.81 -4.09 -2.84
N GLY A 78 8.83 -4.23 -1.52
CA GLY A 78 8.17 -5.29 -0.79
C GLY A 78 8.65 -6.68 -1.17
N ASN A 79 7.80 -7.42 -1.88
CA ASN A 79 8.13 -8.78 -2.31
C ASN A 79 9.15 -8.79 -3.46
N GLY A 80 9.40 -7.67 -4.14
CA GLY A 80 10.37 -7.55 -5.23
C GLY A 80 9.91 -8.15 -6.56
N LEU A 81 8.66 -8.63 -6.67
CA LEU A 81 8.14 -9.28 -7.88
C LEU A 81 8.09 -8.31 -9.06
N LEU A 82 7.63 -7.08 -8.87
CA LEU A 82 7.60 -6.08 -9.95
C LEU A 82 9.00 -5.85 -10.54
N VAL A 83 10.00 -5.66 -9.70
CA VAL A 83 11.41 -5.51 -10.09
C VAL A 83 11.89 -6.75 -10.84
N TYR A 84 11.57 -7.94 -10.35
CA TYR A 84 11.94 -9.20 -11.00
C TYR A 84 11.30 -9.36 -12.39
N LEU A 85 10.02 -9.02 -12.53
CA LEU A 85 9.33 -9.05 -13.83
C LEU A 85 9.98 -8.06 -14.81
N LEU A 86 10.26 -6.83 -14.38
CA LEU A 86 10.93 -5.82 -15.21
C LEU A 86 12.34 -6.27 -15.62
N TYR A 87 13.10 -6.88 -14.71
CA TYR A 87 14.40 -7.49 -15.01
C TYR A 87 14.28 -8.59 -16.08
N LYS A 88 13.30 -9.51 -15.97
CA LYS A 88 13.05 -10.55 -16.98
C LYS A 88 12.68 -9.96 -18.34
N LEU A 89 12.02 -8.82 -18.34
CA LEU A 89 11.64 -8.04 -19.53
C LEU A 89 12.77 -7.12 -20.02
N GLN A 90 14.01 -7.31 -19.55
CA GLN A 90 15.21 -6.58 -19.96
C GLN A 90 15.18 -5.08 -19.63
N VAL A 91 14.40 -4.68 -18.63
CA VAL A 91 14.43 -3.32 -18.10
C VAL A 91 15.40 -3.26 -16.93
N LYS A 92 16.41 -2.40 -17.04
CA LYS A 92 17.43 -2.23 -16.02
C LYS A 92 16.91 -1.40 -14.84
N GLY A 93 17.12 -1.90 -13.64
CA GLY A 93 16.77 -1.22 -12.39
C GLY A 93 16.92 -2.14 -11.19
N TYR A 94 16.51 -1.64 -10.03
CA TYR A 94 16.60 -2.36 -8.77
C TYR A 94 15.45 -1.96 -7.83
N GLY A 95 15.22 -2.77 -6.81
CA GLY A 95 14.25 -2.51 -5.75
C GLY A 95 14.93 -2.29 -4.41
N VAL A 96 14.38 -1.37 -3.61
CA VAL A 96 14.81 -1.13 -2.23
C VAL A 96 13.63 -1.32 -1.29
N ASP A 97 13.84 -2.05 -0.20
CA ASP A 97 12.85 -2.21 0.87
C ASP A 97 13.58 -2.28 2.22
N ILE A 98 12.93 -1.83 3.29
CA ILE A 98 13.49 -1.91 4.64
C ILE A 98 13.74 -3.36 5.10
N ARG A 99 13.08 -4.34 4.47
CA ARG A 99 13.19 -5.75 4.85
C ARG A 99 13.19 -6.68 3.64
N LYS A 100 14.23 -7.50 3.54
CA LYS A 100 14.30 -8.64 2.63
C LYS A 100 13.18 -9.64 2.92
N ARG A 101 12.54 -10.16 1.87
CA ARG A 101 11.54 -11.23 1.98
C ARG A 101 12.12 -12.56 1.49
N ASN A 102 11.61 -13.68 2.00
CA ASN A 102 12.11 -15.01 1.64
C ASN A 102 12.00 -15.28 0.14
N ILE A 103 10.95 -14.76 -0.50
CA ILE A 103 10.76 -14.91 -1.95
C ILE A 103 11.85 -14.23 -2.79
N TRP A 104 12.61 -13.26 -2.25
CA TRP A 104 13.71 -12.64 -2.99
C TRP A 104 14.76 -13.67 -3.44
N LEU A 105 14.92 -14.77 -2.70
CA LEU A 105 15.83 -15.87 -3.06
C LEU A 105 15.44 -16.56 -4.38
N ASP A 106 14.16 -16.52 -4.74
CA ASP A 106 13.64 -17.12 -5.98
C ASP A 106 13.81 -16.17 -7.17
N PHE A 107 13.97 -14.87 -6.93
CA PHE A 107 14.11 -13.82 -7.94
C PHE A 107 15.56 -13.61 -8.38
N LYS A 108 16.23 -14.72 -8.75
CA LYS A 108 17.64 -14.74 -9.16
C LYS A 108 17.89 -13.77 -10.33
N GLY A 109 18.89 -12.90 -10.14
CA GLY A 109 19.33 -11.90 -11.12
C GLY A 109 18.66 -10.54 -10.99
N ALA A 110 17.52 -10.44 -10.29
CA ALA A 110 16.98 -9.14 -9.93
C ALA A 110 17.82 -8.50 -8.81
N ASP A 111 18.08 -7.22 -8.94
CA ASP A 111 18.78 -6.43 -7.94
C ASP A 111 17.76 -5.95 -6.89
N LEU A 112 17.76 -6.61 -5.74
CA LEU A 112 16.87 -6.34 -4.61
C LEU A 112 17.72 -6.09 -3.36
N ARG A 113 17.56 -4.91 -2.76
CA ARG A 113 18.43 -4.42 -1.69
C ARG A 113 17.63 -4.16 -0.42
N GLU A 114 18.08 -4.74 0.69
CA GLU A 114 17.55 -4.39 2.00
C GLU A 114 18.20 -3.06 2.42
N LEU A 115 17.44 -1.97 2.37
CA LEU A 115 17.92 -0.61 2.64
C LEU A 115 16.84 0.16 3.40
N ALA A 116 17.16 0.55 4.63
CA ALA A 116 16.35 1.52 5.37
C ALA A 116 16.63 2.91 4.78
N LEU A 117 15.59 3.60 4.31
CA LEU A 117 15.70 4.94 3.75
C LEU A 117 15.16 5.97 4.74
N ASN A 118 15.97 6.97 5.05
CA ASN A 118 15.49 8.23 5.58
C ASN A 118 15.29 9.23 4.43
N PRO A 119 14.06 9.38 3.91
CA PRO A 119 13.81 10.19 2.74
C PRO A 119 14.11 11.68 2.95
N GLU A 120 14.14 12.17 4.19
CA GLU A 120 14.49 13.56 4.51
C GLU A 120 15.98 13.84 4.27
N LEU A 121 16.85 12.87 4.58
CA LEU A 121 18.31 13.03 4.58
C LEU A 121 19.05 12.32 3.41
N GLU A 122 18.56 11.15 2.98
CA GLU A 122 19.37 10.17 2.24
C GLU A 122 19.06 10.10 0.73
N THR A 123 18.55 11.20 0.17
CA THR A 123 18.00 11.21 -1.21
C THR A 123 18.56 12.32 -2.08
N ASN A 124 19.69 12.88 -1.67
CA ASN A 124 20.48 13.78 -2.51
C ASN A 124 21.30 12.98 -3.53
N SER A 125 21.65 13.60 -4.65
CA SER A 125 22.35 12.97 -5.78
C SER A 125 23.71 12.34 -5.41
N ASP A 126 24.27 12.71 -4.27
CA ASP A 126 25.52 12.19 -3.72
C ASP A 126 25.35 10.83 -3.02
N CYS A 127 24.12 10.41 -2.74
CA CYS A 127 23.84 9.09 -2.22
C CYS A 127 24.17 8.05 -3.30
N ASN A 128 25.25 7.29 -3.08
CA ASN A 128 25.74 6.28 -4.03
C ASN A 128 24.64 5.30 -4.45
N GLU A 129 23.68 5.01 -3.56
CA GLU A 129 22.57 4.10 -3.83
C GLU A 129 21.63 4.61 -4.93
N PHE A 130 21.44 5.92 -5.10
CA PHE A 130 20.55 6.51 -6.11
C PHE A 130 21.29 7.07 -7.31
N ARG A 131 22.62 6.89 -7.37
CA ARG A 131 23.43 7.37 -8.48
C ARG A 131 22.97 6.71 -9.78
N ARG A 132 22.67 7.53 -10.80
CA ARG A 132 22.17 7.14 -12.14
C ARG A 132 20.71 6.67 -12.19
N VAL A 133 19.93 6.80 -11.13
CA VAL A 133 18.49 6.56 -11.23
C VAL A 133 17.85 7.66 -12.07
N ASP A 134 17.10 7.26 -13.09
CA ASP A 134 16.38 8.17 -13.98
C ASP A 134 14.86 7.92 -14.01
N TYR A 135 14.38 7.00 -13.18
CA TYR A 135 12.96 6.76 -12.98
C TYR A 135 12.67 6.14 -11.62
N LEU A 136 11.72 6.69 -10.87
CA LEU A 136 11.24 6.06 -9.62
C LEU A 136 9.92 5.33 -9.82
N ILE A 137 9.75 4.22 -9.13
CA ILE A 137 8.49 3.51 -8.98
C ILE A 137 8.11 3.56 -7.49
N GLY A 138 6.91 4.04 -7.21
CA GLY A 138 6.27 3.97 -5.91
C GLY A 138 5.01 3.12 -5.99
N ASN A 139 5.16 1.81 -6.00
CA ASN A 139 4.04 0.87 -6.07
C ASN A 139 3.55 0.54 -4.65
N HIS A 140 2.42 1.11 -4.22
CA HIS A 140 1.82 0.77 -2.92
C HIS A 140 2.79 0.91 -1.72
N CYS A 141 3.68 1.90 -1.77
CA CYS A 141 4.79 2.09 -0.84
C CYS A 141 4.40 2.72 0.53
N ASP A 142 3.15 2.57 0.97
CA ASP A 142 2.62 3.02 2.27
C ASP A 142 3.09 4.44 2.67
N GLU A 143 3.80 4.57 3.81
CA GLU A 143 4.30 5.82 4.36
C GLU A 143 5.32 6.56 3.47
N LEU A 144 5.92 5.89 2.47
CA LEU A 144 6.85 6.51 1.52
C LEU A 144 6.14 7.22 0.37
N THR A 145 4.82 7.02 0.19
CA THR A 145 4.04 7.60 -0.91
C THR A 145 4.26 9.12 -1.10
N PRO A 146 4.16 9.98 -0.08
CA PRO A 146 4.39 11.42 -0.25
C PRO A 146 5.88 11.77 -0.46
N TRP A 147 6.79 10.88 -0.10
CA TRP A 147 8.23 11.06 -0.28
C TRP A 147 8.68 10.76 -1.71
N ILE A 148 8.03 9.86 -2.46
CA ILE A 148 8.41 9.53 -3.84
C ILE A 148 8.58 10.78 -4.73
N PRO A 149 7.64 11.75 -4.77
CA PRO A 149 7.83 12.98 -5.54
C PRO A 149 9.03 13.81 -5.08
N VAL A 150 9.33 13.84 -3.78
CA VAL A 150 10.47 14.59 -3.20
C VAL A 150 11.80 13.97 -3.64
N ILE A 151 11.91 12.64 -3.56
CA ILE A 151 13.09 11.90 -3.99
C ILE A 151 13.29 12.08 -5.50
N ALA A 152 12.22 11.91 -6.29
CA ALA A 152 12.28 12.10 -7.73
C ALA A 152 12.74 13.51 -8.11
N ALA A 153 12.27 14.53 -7.38
CA ALA A 153 12.63 15.92 -7.61
C ALA A 153 14.13 16.18 -7.39
N ARG A 154 14.70 15.63 -6.30
CA ARG A 154 16.14 15.70 -6.01
C ARG A 154 16.97 14.96 -7.05
N LEU A 155 16.48 13.84 -7.56
CA LEU A 155 17.10 13.09 -8.66
C LEU A 155 16.84 13.70 -10.05
N ARG A 156 15.96 14.70 -10.13
CA ARG A 156 15.47 15.32 -11.38
C ARG A 156 14.99 14.30 -12.41
N CYS A 157 14.25 13.29 -11.95
CA CYS A 157 13.80 12.17 -12.76
C CYS A 157 12.28 12.05 -12.84
N ASP A 158 11.80 11.27 -13.80
CA ASP A 158 10.38 10.92 -13.90
C ASP A 158 10.02 9.88 -12.83
N PHE A 159 8.73 9.71 -12.56
CA PHE A 159 8.29 8.65 -11.66
C PHE A 159 6.86 8.18 -11.92
N PHE A 160 6.59 6.95 -11.50
CA PHE A 160 5.26 6.37 -11.36
C PHE A 160 4.92 6.25 -9.88
N LEU A 161 3.69 6.59 -9.52
CA LEU A 161 3.21 6.49 -8.14
C LEU A 161 1.81 5.89 -8.09
N LEU A 162 1.64 4.82 -7.31
CA LEU A 162 0.35 4.16 -7.06
C LEU A 162 0.03 4.22 -5.56
N PRO A 163 -0.61 5.31 -5.08
CA PRO A 163 -0.96 5.47 -3.67
C PRO A 163 -1.95 4.41 -3.18
N CYS A 164 -1.74 3.88 -1.98
CA CYS A 164 -2.69 2.98 -1.30
C CYS A 164 -3.16 3.55 0.04
N CYS A 165 -2.22 3.74 0.95
CA CYS A 165 -2.45 4.11 2.33
C CYS A 165 -2.28 5.63 2.52
N PRO A 166 -3.24 6.30 3.19
CA PRO A 166 -3.25 7.75 3.31
C PRO A 166 -2.26 8.22 4.39
N TYR A 167 -1.01 8.45 4.01
CA TYR A 167 0.04 9.05 4.84
C TYR A 167 0.42 10.44 4.31
N ASP A 168 0.57 11.41 5.20
CA ASP A 168 1.38 12.59 4.91
C ASP A 168 2.86 12.28 5.18
N PHE A 169 3.73 13.29 5.15
CA PHE A 169 5.17 13.08 5.32
C PHE A 169 5.57 12.48 6.68
N TYR A 170 4.78 12.70 7.73
CA TYR A 170 5.17 12.40 9.11
C TYR A 170 4.13 11.57 9.88
N SER A 171 2.91 11.46 9.36
CA SER A 171 1.79 10.85 10.05
C SER A 171 0.71 10.36 9.08
N ARG A 172 -0.35 9.75 9.61
CA ARG A 172 -1.52 9.40 8.79
C ARG A 172 -2.21 10.67 8.31
N TYR A 173 -2.43 10.78 7.01
CA TYR A 173 -3.07 11.93 6.38
C TYR A 173 -4.44 12.21 7.00
N ARG A 174 -4.65 13.46 7.41
CA ARG A 174 -5.93 13.96 7.90
C ARG A 174 -6.55 14.90 6.87
N LYS A 175 -7.78 14.59 6.47
CA LYS A 175 -8.57 15.41 5.54
C LYS A 175 -8.78 16.81 6.13
N LYS A 176 -8.23 17.85 5.48
CA LYS A 176 -8.25 19.24 5.99
C LYS A 176 -9.56 19.99 5.74
N SER A 177 -10.45 19.52 4.85
CA SER A 177 -11.71 20.20 4.53
C SER A 177 -12.92 19.28 4.56
N LYS A 178 -14.09 19.84 4.93
CA LYS A 178 -15.40 19.23 4.63
C LYS A 178 -15.65 19.37 3.13
N SER A 179 -14.92 18.61 2.29
CA SER A 179 -15.28 18.58 0.88
C SER A 179 -16.70 18.06 0.71
N SER A 180 -17.31 18.55 -0.36
CA SER A 180 -18.64 18.23 -0.86
C SER A 180 -19.07 16.78 -0.61
N ALA A 181 -20.36 16.61 -0.32
CA ALA A 181 -20.97 15.30 -0.13
C ALA A 181 -20.61 14.36 -1.30
N GLY A 182 -19.92 13.26 -1.01
CA GLY A 182 -19.46 12.27 -2.01
C GLY A 182 -17.93 12.21 -2.22
N TYR A 183 -17.17 13.20 -1.75
CA TYR A 183 -15.72 13.21 -1.93
C TYR A 183 -15.01 12.32 -0.88
N SER A 184 -14.67 11.09 -1.29
CA SER A 184 -14.09 10.09 -0.38
C SER A 184 -12.78 10.56 0.28
N SER A 185 -12.45 9.96 1.42
CA SER A 185 -11.18 10.20 2.12
C SER A 185 -9.97 9.91 1.21
N TYR A 186 -10.10 8.90 0.36
CA TYR A 186 -9.07 8.50 -0.59
C TYR A 186 -8.88 9.51 -1.73
N TRP A 187 -9.96 10.07 -2.28
CA TRP A 187 -9.84 11.12 -3.30
C TRP A 187 -9.16 12.38 -2.74
N SER A 188 -9.50 12.76 -1.51
CA SER A 188 -8.80 13.84 -0.80
C SER A 188 -7.32 13.58 -0.62
N TYR A 189 -6.95 12.33 -0.38
CA TYR A 189 -5.56 11.94 -0.29
C TYR A 189 -4.86 11.99 -1.65
N LEU A 190 -5.50 11.54 -2.72
CA LEU A 190 -4.95 11.64 -4.09
C LEU A 190 -4.72 13.09 -4.51
N ASP A 191 -5.66 14.00 -4.23
CA ASP A 191 -5.47 15.44 -4.52
C ASP A 191 -4.32 16.04 -3.70
N TYR A 192 -4.15 15.60 -2.46
CA TYR A 192 -2.99 16.00 -1.64
C TYR A 192 -1.67 15.55 -2.30
N ILE A 193 -1.56 14.28 -2.70
CA ILE A 193 -0.38 13.77 -3.40
C ILE A 193 -0.15 14.50 -4.72
N LYS A 194 -1.19 14.69 -5.53
CA LYS A 194 -1.13 15.46 -6.78
C LYS A 194 -0.63 16.89 -6.54
N SER A 195 -1.09 17.53 -5.47
CA SER A 195 -0.66 18.90 -5.13
C SER A 195 0.84 18.98 -4.82
N ILE A 196 1.41 17.96 -4.18
CA ILE A 196 2.86 17.86 -3.94
C ILE A 196 3.60 17.79 -5.28
N CYS A 197 3.20 16.85 -6.16
CA CYS A 197 3.82 16.68 -7.47
C CYS A 197 3.80 17.99 -8.29
N MET A 198 2.67 18.69 -8.30
CA MET A 198 2.52 19.97 -9.02
C MET A 198 3.36 21.09 -8.42
N ARG A 199 3.44 21.21 -7.08
CA ARG A 199 4.28 22.23 -6.40
C ARG A 199 5.77 22.04 -6.68
N LEU A 200 6.20 20.79 -6.87
CA LEU A 200 7.56 20.42 -7.28
C LEU A 200 7.83 20.64 -8.78
N GLY A 201 6.81 21.01 -9.57
CA GLY A 201 6.96 21.36 -10.98
C GLY A 201 6.76 20.21 -11.97
N TYR A 202 6.24 19.06 -11.54
CA TYR A 202 5.99 17.93 -12.44
C TYR A 202 4.79 18.15 -13.36
N LYS A 203 4.89 17.63 -14.59
CA LYS A 203 3.70 17.35 -15.40
C LYS A 203 3.07 16.06 -14.89
N VAL A 204 1.88 16.18 -14.30
CA VAL A 204 1.16 15.05 -13.66
C VAL A 204 0.07 14.54 -14.58
N GLU A 205 0.18 13.29 -15.01
CA GLU A 205 -0.90 12.55 -15.68
C GLU A 205 -1.50 11.52 -14.73
N GLU A 206 -2.81 11.30 -14.82
CA GLU A 206 -3.58 10.44 -13.93
C GLU A 206 -4.20 9.30 -14.71
N ASP A 207 -4.23 8.10 -14.13
CA ASP A 207 -4.87 6.94 -14.76
C ASP A 207 -5.47 5.97 -13.75
N GLY A 208 -6.41 5.16 -14.21
CA GLY A 208 -6.98 4.02 -13.48
C GLY A 208 -6.42 2.70 -13.99
N LEU A 209 -5.72 1.95 -13.15
CA LEU A 209 -5.16 0.65 -13.51
C LEU A 209 -6.24 -0.44 -13.51
N LYS A 210 -6.08 -1.44 -14.38
CA LYS A 210 -6.90 -2.65 -14.39
C LYS A 210 -6.26 -3.74 -13.51
N ILE A 211 -6.26 -3.49 -12.20
CA ILE A 211 -5.75 -4.40 -11.16
C ILE A 211 -6.84 -4.82 -10.16
N PRO A 212 -6.67 -5.93 -9.40
CA PRO A 212 -7.63 -6.36 -8.39
C PRO A 212 -7.79 -5.41 -7.20
N SER A 213 -6.74 -4.65 -6.83
CA SER A 213 -6.80 -3.65 -5.76
C SER A 213 -7.86 -2.57 -6.01
N THR A 214 -8.54 -2.14 -4.94
CA THR A 214 -9.46 -0.98 -4.99
C THR A 214 -8.70 0.35 -5.06
N LYS A 215 -7.40 0.34 -4.73
CA LYS A 215 -6.51 1.50 -4.75
C LYS A 215 -5.75 1.58 -6.08
N ARG A 216 -6.49 1.60 -7.18
CA ARG A 216 -5.95 1.44 -8.54
C ARG A 216 -5.62 2.74 -9.28
N TYR A 217 -5.66 3.88 -8.62
CA TYR A 217 -5.43 5.18 -9.26
C TYR A 217 -3.97 5.58 -9.12
N CYS A 218 -3.29 5.79 -10.24
CA CYS A 218 -1.87 6.14 -10.27
C CYS A 218 -1.62 7.52 -10.87
N PHE A 219 -0.44 8.04 -10.57
CA PHE A 219 0.16 9.20 -11.20
C PHE A 219 1.36 8.77 -12.04
N VAL A 220 1.43 9.26 -13.28
CA VAL A 220 2.62 9.21 -14.14
C VAL A 220 3.14 10.64 -14.22
N CYS A 221 4.28 10.89 -13.56
CA CYS A 221 4.84 12.22 -13.41
C CYS A 221 6.12 12.34 -14.24
N SER A 222 6.14 13.28 -15.18
CA SER A 222 7.30 13.53 -16.04
C SER A 222 7.90 14.91 -15.76
N VAL A 223 9.23 14.98 -15.82
CA VAL A 223 9.95 16.26 -15.85
C VAL A 223 9.55 17.03 -17.12
N PRO A 224 9.08 18.29 -17.01
CA PRO A 224 8.74 19.10 -18.17
C PRO A 224 9.94 19.35 -19.08
N ASN A 225 9.68 19.75 -20.33
CA ASN A 225 10.76 20.12 -21.27
C ASN A 225 11.55 21.33 -20.77
N GLU A 226 10.89 22.22 -20.02
CA GLU A 226 11.44 23.40 -19.36
C GLU A 226 12.29 23.06 -18.13
N LYS A 227 12.51 21.77 -17.84
CA LYS A 227 13.14 21.22 -16.63
C LYS A 227 12.33 21.50 -15.36
N LEU A 228 12.72 20.84 -14.27
CA LEU A 228 12.21 21.19 -12.94
C LEU A 228 12.78 22.54 -12.49
N PRO A 229 12.09 23.27 -11.58
CA PRO A 229 12.58 24.52 -11.03
C PRO A 229 13.99 24.39 -10.43
N GLU A 230 14.82 25.43 -10.58
CA GLU A 230 16.17 25.46 -10.02
C GLU A 230 16.15 25.52 -8.48
N ASP A 231 15.11 26.14 -7.90
CA ASP A 231 14.88 26.33 -6.47
C ASP A 231 14.22 25.10 -5.78
N ILE A 232 14.47 23.89 -6.31
CA ILE A 232 13.75 22.68 -5.90
C ILE A 232 13.86 22.39 -4.40
N ASP A 233 15.02 22.62 -3.79
CA ASP A 233 15.25 22.39 -2.37
C ASP A 233 14.47 23.38 -1.49
N ALA A 234 14.29 24.62 -1.95
CA ALA A 234 13.48 25.60 -1.25
C ALA A 234 11.99 25.20 -1.29
N ARG A 235 11.51 24.71 -2.44
CA ARG A 235 10.14 24.19 -2.61
C ARG A 235 9.89 22.95 -1.74
N ILE A 236 10.84 22.01 -1.71
CA ILE A 236 10.79 20.84 -0.83
C ILE A 236 10.68 21.30 0.62
N SER A 237 11.56 22.23 1.04
CA SER A 237 11.56 22.77 2.41
C SER A 237 10.22 23.41 2.76
N GLU A 238 9.63 24.21 1.87
CA GLU A 238 8.31 24.81 2.06
C GLU A 238 7.21 23.75 2.22
N ILE A 239 7.19 22.73 1.35
CA ILE A 239 6.24 21.62 1.41
C ILE A 239 6.35 20.87 2.75
N LEU A 240 7.57 20.54 3.17
CA LEU A 240 7.82 19.80 4.41
C LEU A 240 7.47 20.64 5.64
N LEU A 241 7.83 21.93 5.68
CA LEU A 241 7.48 22.84 6.78
C LEU A 241 5.97 22.96 6.97
N THR A 242 5.20 23.07 5.88
CA THR A 242 3.73 23.12 5.96
C THR A 242 3.08 21.81 6.44
N SER A 243 3.85 20.71 6.48
CA SER A 243 3.39 19.38 6.84
C SER A 243 3.99 18.87 8.16
N LYS A 244 5.01 19.54 8.72
CA LYS A 244 5.81 19.05 9.83
C LYS A 244 4.99 18.92 11.11
N SER A 245 4.76 17.68 11.54
CA SER A 245 4.10 17.32 12.79
C SER A 245 5.00 16.52 13.74
N GLY A 246 6.25 16.26 13.33
CA GLY A 246 7.24 15.46 14.07
C GLY A 246 8.43 15.11 13.16
N ASN A 247 9.15 14.03 13.53
CA ASN A 247 10.16 13.41 12.68
C ASN A 247 9.52 12.28 11.87
N PHE A 248 10.08 11.97 10.70
CA PHE A 248 9.69 10.77 9.97
C PHE A 248 10.14 9.53 10.76
N ILE A 249 9.22 8.60 11.00
CA ILE A 249 9.50 7.35 11.70
C ILE A 249 9.18 6.22 10.72
N PRO A 250 10.20 5.55 10.16
CA PRO A 250 9.99 4.34 9.37
C PRO A 250 9.26 3.28 10.21
N ARG A 251 8.45 2.43 9.56
CA ARG A 251 7.85 1.29 10.25
C ARG A 251 8.94 0.39 10.83
N GLU A 252 8.78 0.00 12.10
CA GLU A 252 9.74 -0.90 12.76
C GLU A 252 9.87 -2.23 12.02
N LYS A 253 11.12 -2.72 11.91
CA LYS A 253 11.43 -4.05 11.40
C LYS A 253 10.96 -5.08 12.44
N ILE A 254 9.76 -5.63 12.27
CA ILE A 254 9.33 -6.79 13.07
C ILE A 254 10.25 -7.95 12.69
N SER A 255 11.14 -8.36 13.60
CA SER A 255 12.00 -9.51 13.41
C SER A 255 11.14 -10.75 13.17
N GLN A 256 11.53 -11.57 12.19
CA GLN A 256 10.90 -12.87 11.96
C GLN A 256 11.49 -13.97 12.86
N GLU A 257 12.27 -13.61 13.88
CA GLU A 257 13.04 -14.53 14.69
C GLU A 257 12.65 -14.40 16.17
N THR A 258 12.18 -15.52 16.73
CA THR A 258 11.72 -15.77 18.11
C THR A 258 10.52 -14.94 18.58
N TYR A 259 9.34 -15.53 18.41
CA TYR A 259 8.09 -15.05 18.99
C TYR A 259 8.14 -15.27 20.51
N ASP A 260 8.49 -14.26 21.29
CA ASP A 260 8.10 -14.22 22.70
C ASP A 260 6.60 -13.91 22.73
N PHE A 261 5.78 -14.88 23.15
CA PHE A 261 4.32 -14.75 23.22
C PHE A 261 3.84 -13.59 24.10
N ARG A 262 4.74 -12.92 24.83
CA ARG A 262 4.41 -11.82 25.73
C ARG A 262 4.04 -10.50 25.05
N GLU A 263 4.32 -10.32 23.75
CA GLU A 263 4.09 -9.03 23.06
C GLU A 263 3.15 -9.09 21.84
N TRP A 264 2.17 -10.00 21.80
CA TRP A 264 1.17 -9.97 20.73
C TRP A 264 0.36 -8.66 20.76
N ARG A 265 0.44 -7.85 19.69
CA ARG A 265 -0.12 -6.48 19.68
C ARG A 265 -1.63 -6.49 19.49
N ARG A 266 -2.35 -6.70 20.59
CA ARG A 266 -3.82 -6.62 20.65
C ARG A 266 -4.39 -5.26 20.20
N GLY A 267 -3.59 -4.20 20.32
CA GLY A 267 -4.06 -2.83 20.13
C GLY A 267 -4.87 -2.31 21.31
N LYS A 268 -5.42 -1.10 21.16
CA LYS A 268 -6.17 -0.40 22.22
C LYS A 268 -7.66 -0.66 22.15
N THR A 269 -8.35 -0.48 23.27
CA THR A 269 -9.81 -0.34 23.31
C THR A 269 -10.18 1.04 22.77
N CYS A 270 -11.21 1.09 21.91
CA CYS A 270 -11.73 2.32 21.32
C CYS A 270 -13.23 2.45 21.60
N ASN A 271 -13.73 3.69 21.62
CA ASN A 271 -15.16 3.92 21.65
C ASN A 271 -15.76 3.66 20.25
N ILE A 272 -16.96 3.09 20.18
CA ILE A 272 -17.63 2.83 18.90
C ILE A 272 -17.82 4.09 18.05
N LEU A 273 -17.98 5.26 18.66
CA LEU A 273 -18.09 6.54 17.97
C LEU A 273 -16.78 6.92 17.27
N GLU A 274 -15.64 6.64 17.89
CA GLU A 274 -14.32 6.86 17.28
C GLU A 274 -14.17 5.95 16.06
N ILE A 275 -14.55 4.68 16.18
CA ILE A 275 -14.54 3.73 15.07
C ILE A 275 -15.47 4.19 13.94
N ALA A 276 -16.69 4.64 14.28
CA ALA A 276 -17.62 5.15 13.29
C ALA A 276 -17.10 6.43 12.61
N ASN A 277 -16.29 7.26 13.28
CA ASN A 277 -15.69 8.45 12.71
C ASN A 277 -14.51 8.17 11.77
N LEU A 278 -13.92 6.97 11.84
CA LEU A 278 -12.89 6.52 10.90
C LEU A 278 -13.48 6.12 9.53
N LEU A 279 -14.78 5.80 9.49
CA LEU A 279 -15.47 5.33 8.30
C LEU A 279 -16.15 6.49 7.57
N ASP A 280 -15.98 6.53 6.25
CA ASP A 280 -16.69 7.48 5.39
C ASP A 280 -18.17 7.09 5.19
N SER A 281 -18.95 7.98 4.58
CA SER A 281 -20.39 7.76 4.37
C SER A 281 -20.68 6.55 3.48
N ASN A 282 -19.81 6.22 2.53
CA ASN A 282 -19.98 5.07 1.66
C ASN A 282 -19.69 3.77 2.42
N GLU A 283 -18.61 3.71 3.20
CA GLU A 283 -18.29 2.58 4.06
C GLU A 283 -19.39 2.33 5.09
N LYS A 284 -19.95 3.40 5.68
CA LYS A 284 -21.12 3.33 6.56
C LYS A 284 -22.34 2.76 5.86
N ASN A 285 -22.62 3.18 4.62
CA ASN A 285 -23.75 2.68 3.84
C ASN A 285 -23.55 1.21 3.42
N GLN A 286 -22.34 0.81 3.05
CA GLN A 286 -22.01 -0.59 2.78
C GLN A 286 -22.24 -1.46 4.01
N LEU A 287 -21.74 -1.05 5.18
CA LEU A 287 -21.97 -1.75 6.44
C LEU A 287 -23.47 -1.78 6.81
N LYS A 288 -24.22 -0.72 6.50
CA LYS A 288 -25.67 -0.68 6.68
C LYS A 288 -26.39 -1.69 5.81
N ASN A 289 -26.02 -1.78 4.54
CA ASN A 289 -26.65 -2.69 3.58
C ASN A 289 -26.27 -4.16 3.81
N SER A 290 -25.03 -4.43 4.22
CA SER A 290 -24.55 -5.81 4.43
C SER A 290 -24.84 -6.36 5.83
N ASN A 291 -24.80 -5.50 6.86
CA ASN A 291 -24.83 -5.94 8.24
C ASN A 291 -25.79 -5.15 9.12
N GLY A 292 -26.54 -4.16 8.61
CA GLY A 292 -27.34 -3.27 9.46
C GLY A 292 -26.54 -2.19 10.20
N GLY A 293 -25.27 -1.98 9.81
CA GLY A 293 -24.42 -0.87 10.25
C GLY A 293 -23.18 -1.32 11.04
N VAL A 294 -22.31 -0.35 11.37
CA VAL A 294 -21.02 -0.57 12.06
C VAL A 294 -21.19 -1.38 13.35
N LYS A 295 -22.20 -1.03 14.17
CA LYS A 295 -22.52 -1.73 15.42
C LYS A 295 -22.76 -3.22 15.19
N THR A 296 -23.63 -3.55 14.25
CA THR A 296 -24.03 -4.93 14.00
C THR A 296 -22.91 -5.70 13.32
N PHE A 297 -22.14 -5.07 12.43
CA PHE A 297 -20.92 -5.66 11.89
C PHE A 297 -19.94 -6.07 12.99
N LEU A 298 -19.61 -5.16 13.90
CA LEU A 298 -18.68 -5.44 15.01
C LEU A 298 -19.19 -6.57 15.92
N LYS A 299 -20.50 -6.61 16.21
CA LYS A 299 -21.13 -7.74 16.93
C LYS A 299 -20.99 -9.06 16.18
N ASN A 300 -21.28 -9.05 14.88
CA ASN A 300 -21.30 -10.28 14.09
C ASN A 300 -19.89 -10.86 13.92
N GLN A 301 -18.88 -9.98 13.84
CA GLN A 301 -17.47 -10.34 13.84
C GLN A 301 -16.93 -10.64 15.26
N HIS A 302 -17.74 -11.30 16.08
CA HIS A 302 -17.44 -11.65 17.47
C HIS A 302 -16.18 -12.50 17.65
N GLN A 303 -15.66 -13.13 16.58
CA GLN A 303 -14.42 -13.92 16.60
C GLN A 303 -13.20 -13.00 16.68
N ILE A 304 -13.32 -11.76 16.20
CA ILE A 304 -12.24 -10.78 16.12
C ILE A 304 -12.40 -9.72 17.20
N PHE A 305 -13.63 -9.20 17.37
CA PHE A 305 -13.91 -8.09 18.27
C PHE A 305 -14.56 -8.56 19.56
N TYR A 306 -14.06 -8.01 20.66
CA TYR A 306 -14.75 -7.98 21.93
C TYR A 306 -15.48 -6.65 22.05
N VAL A 307 -16.82 -6.71 22.10
CA VAL A 307 -17.66 -5.51 22.21
C VAL A 307 -18.41 -5.50 23.53
N ILE A 308 -18.24 -4.43 24.28
CA ILE A 308 -18.89 -4.19 25.58
C ILE A 308 -20.17 -3.36 25.32
N ASN A 309 -21.20 -3.59 26.14
CA ASN A 309 -22.45 -2.83 26.31
C ASN A 309 -22.90 -1.89 25.17
N PHE A 310 -23.98 -2.28 24.50
CA PHE A 310 -24.56 -1.53 23.38
C PHE A 310 -25.72 -0.64 23.78
N ASN A 311 -25.45 0.62 24.12
CA ASN A 311 -26.48 1.65 24.07
C ASN A 311 -25.96 2.89 23.34
N LEU A 312 -26.37 3.03 22.07
CA LEU A 312 -25.97 4.15 21.18
C LEU A 312 -26.41 5.53 21.71
N TYR A 313 -27.35 5.55 22.67
CA TYR A 313 -27.86 6.77 23.29
C TYR A 313 -27.21 7.08 24.64
N SER A 314 -26.35 6.17 25.13
CA SER A 314 -25.67 6.35 26.41
C SER A 314 -24.24 6.85 26.20
N ARG A 315 -23.94 8.03 26.73
CA ARG A 315 -22.55 8.51 26.93
C ARG A 315 -21.90 7.90 28.17
N VAL A 316 -22.54 6.92 28.80
CA VAL A 316 -22.08 6.27 30.03
C VAL A 316 -21.30 5.00 29.67
N ALA A 317 -20.24 4.72 30.44
CA ALA A 317 -19.33 3.59 30.33
C ALA A 317 -20.00 2.33 29.74
N GLY A 318 -19.48 1.85 28.60
CA GLY A 318 -20.02 0.65 27.97
C GLY A 318 -19.79 0.49 26.48
N ASN A 319 -19.75 1.57 25.69
CA ASN A 319 -19.69 1.47 24.22
C ASN A 319 -18.25 1.25 23.67
N GLU A 320 -17.58 0.23 24.18
CA GLU A 320 -16.17 -0.05 23.91
C GLU A 320 -15.98 -1.28 23.03
N VAL A 321 -15.00 -1.18 22.13
CA VAL A 321 -14.63 -2.24 21.20
C VAL A 321 -13.13 -2.45 21.29
N SER A 322 -12.72 -3.69 21.44
CA SER A 322 -11.31 -4.09 21.37
C SER A 322 -11.17 -5.31 20.47
N ILE A 323 -9.97 -5.57 19.96
CA ILE A 323 -9.64 -6.88 19.40
C ILE A 323 -9.62 -7.89 20.56
N ARG A 324 -10.07 -9.13 20.34
CA ARG A 324 -9.98 -10.18 21.36
C ARG A 324 -8.53 -10.44 21.77
N ASN A 325 -8.33 -10.80 23.03
CA ASN A 325 -7.06 -11.31 23.52
C ASN A 325 -6.86 -12.73 22.98
N TRP A 326 -6.50 -12.85 21.70
CA TRP A 326 -6.41 -14.14 21.01
C TRP A 326 -5.43 -15.15 21.61
N PRO A 327 -4.28 -14.74 22.20
CA PRO A 327 -3.42 -15.67 22.94
C PRO A 327 -4.16 -16.45 24.03
N VAL A 328 -5.20 -15.87 24.65
CA VAL A 328 -5.98 -16.49 25.73
C VAL A 328 -7.32 -17.02 25.21
N GLU A 329 -8.03 -16.23 24.43
CA GLU A 329 -9.40 -16.52 23.99
C GLU A 329 -9.46 -17.47 22.78
N GLY A 330 -8.38 -17.58 22.01
CA GLY A 330 -8.29 -18.38 20.79
C GLY A 330 -8.08 -19.88 21.03
N GLN A 331 -7.83 -20.31 22.27
CA GLN A 331 -7.50 -21.71 22.63
C GLN A 331 -8.73 -22.63 22.84
N ARG A 332 -9.93 -22.20 22.43
CA ARG A 332 -11.20 -22.92 22.63
C ARG A 332 -11.43 -24.07 21.64
N HIS A 333 -10.46 -24.96 21.50
CA HIS A 333 -10.62 -26.19 20.73
C HIS A 333 -11.53 -27.17 21.46
N VAL A 334 -12.46 -27.81 20.74
CA VAL A 334 -13.27 -28.93 21.25
C VAL A 334 -12.69 -30.21 20.69
N GLU A 335 -12.20 -31.07 21.56
CA GLU A 335 -11.62 -32.36 21.18
C GLU A 335 -12.58 -33.14 20.26
N GLY A 336 -12.05 -33.69 19.16
CA GLY A 336 -12.83 -34.41 18.14
C GLY A 336 -13.54 -33.55 17.08
N LYS A 337 -13.54 -32.21 17.17
CA LYS A 337 -14.10 -31.34 16.12
C LYS A 337 -13.05 -30.85 15.12
N LEU A 338 -13.31 -31.07 13.83
CA LEU A 338 -12.48 -30.55 12.75
C LEU A 338 -12.57 -29.02 12.64
N LYS A 339 -11.43 -28.35 12.43
CA LYS A 339 -11.34 -26.90 12.20
C LYS A 339 -11.82 -26.57 10.78
N THR A 340 -13.05 -26.07 10.65
CA THR A 340 -13.68 -25.80 9.34
C THR A 340 -13.45 -24.39 8.79
N ARG A 341 -12.92 -23.47 9.61
CA ARG A 341 -12.72 -22.05 9.25
C ARG A 341 -11.26 -21.65 9.40
N LYS A 342 -10.80 -20.77 8.50
CA LYS A 342 -9.47 -20.15 8.57
C LYS A 342 -9.36 -19.22 9.77
N CYS A 343 -8.19 -19.20 10.39
CA CYS A 343 -7.89 -18.27 11.47
C CYS A 343 -7.73 -16.86 10.90
N TRP A 344 -8.66 -15.96 11.24
CA TRP A 344 -8.60 -14.57 10.80
C TRP A 344 -7.30 -13.88 11.24
N PHE A 345 -6.83 -14.16 12.47
CA PHE A 345 -5.60 -13.57 13.00
C PHE A 345 -4.35 -14.04 12.26
N LYS A 346 -4.32 -15.30 11.80
CA LYS A 346 -3.21 -15.82 11.00
C LYS A 346 -3.08 -15.08 9.66
N GLU A 347 -4.22 -14.77 9.04
CA GLU A 347 -4.29 -14.17 7.70
C GLU A 347 -4.18 -12.63 7.72
N ASN A 348 -4.74 -11.96 8.73
CA ASN A 348 -4.98 -10.51 8.69
C ASN A 348 -4.32 -9.72 9.82
N HIS A 349 -3.93 -10.36 10.93
CA HIS A 349 -3.25 -9.64 12.00
C HIS A 349 -1.79 -9.36 11.61
N PRO A 350 -1.26 -8.14 11.83
CA PRO A 350 0.14 -7.81 11.51
C PRO A 350 1.15 -8.80 12.12
N ASP A 351 0.87 -9.28 13.33
CA ASP A 351 1.74 -10.24 14.04
C ASP A 351 1.38 -11.71 13.75
N GLY A 352 0.37 -11.97 12.91
CA GLY A 352 -0.22 -13.29 12.72
C GLY A 352 -0.97 -13.81 13.95
N CYS A 353 -1.28 -15.11 13.93
CA CYS A 353 -1.87 -15.79 15.08
C CYS A 353 -0.77 -16.13 16.12
N PRO A 354 -0.95 -15.73 17.39
CA PRO A 354 -0.06 -16.05 18.50
C PRO A 354 -0.31 -17.45 19.08
N LEU A 355 -1.04 -18.32 18.39
CA LEU A 355 -1.25 -19.71 18.80
C LEU A 355 -0.61 -20.62 17.77
N SER A 356 -0.20 -21.81 18.19
CA SER A 356 0.19 -22.87 17.26
C SER A 356 -1.01 -23.33 16.43
N ASP A 357 -0.77 -24.07 15.35
CA ASP A 357 -1.88 -24.68 14.58
C ASP A 357 -2.66 -25.70 15.41
N THR A 358 -2.06 -26.34 16.42
CA THR A 358 -2.78 -27.25 17.31
C THR A 358 -3.67 -26.49 18.29
N ASP A 359 -3.17 -25.39 18.88
CA ASP A 359 -3.87 -24.68 19.97
C ASP A 359 -4.96 -23.73 19.47
N CYS A 360 -4.83 -23.21 18.25
CA CYS A 360 -5.80 -22.26 17.72
C CYS A 360 -7.16 -22.93 17.45
N SER A 361 -8.27 -22.30 17.81
CA SER A 361 -9.63 -22.80 17.51
C SER A 361 -9.94 -22.84 16.00
N TYR A 362 -9.08 -22.27 15.17
CA TYR A 362 -9.25 -22.11 13.72
C TYR A 362 -8.04 -22.66 12.98
N SER A 363 -8.25 -23.11 11.74
CA SER A 363 -7.17 -23.70 10.96
C SER A 363 -6.16 -22.64 10.51
N HIS A 364 -4.85 -22.93 10.65
CA HIS A 364 -3.78 -22.14 10.03
C HIS A 364 -3.39 -22.65 8.65
N ILE A 365 -3.91 -23.82 8.24
CA ILE A 365 -3.56 -24.51 7.01
C ILE A 365 -4.83 -24.77 6.20
N PHE A 366 -4.84 -24.32 4.95
CA PHE A 366 -5.73 -24.81 3.90
C PHE A 366 -4.95 -24.94 2.62
#